data_AF-A0A7L3V2E7-F1
#
_entry.id   AF-A0A7L3V2E7-F1
#
_cell.length_a   1.000
_cell.length_b   1.000
_cell.length_c   1.000
_cell.angle_alpha   90.00
_cell.angle_beta   90.00
_cell.angle_gamma   90.00
#
_symmetry.space_group_name_H-M   'P 1'
#
loop_
_entity.id
_entity.type
_entity.pdbx_description
1 polymer ?
#
loop_
_entity_poly.entity_id
_entity_poly.type
_entity_poly.pdbx_seq_one_letter_code
_entity_poly.pdbx_strand_id
1 'polypeptide(L)'
;PWEPENDVVVLFNPWCEEDSVYMEKTSDLSEYVLNESGRIFYGTEEQIAERAWNYGQFEPGVLEACLFILDRRGMPHSARGDPVMVARVVSAMVRKTGEKTGILGKFGDFGENFGKIWEFWGGLWGKI
;
A
#
# COMPACT_ATOMS: atom_id res chain seq x y z
N PRO A 1 -16.09 -12.46 11.36
CA PRO A 1 -15.12 -11.48 11.91
C PRO A 1 -13.72 -12.02 11.64
N TRP A 2 -12.75 -11.16 11.32
CA TRP A 2 -11.36 -11.61 11.15
C TRP A 2 -10.77 -11.93 12.53
N GLU A 3 -10.21 -13.13 12.69
CA GLU A 3 -9.59 -13.62 13.91
C GLU A 3 -8.11 -13.92 13.62
N PRO A 4 -7.16 -13.07 14.09
CA PRO A 4 -5.73 -13.20 13.76
C PRO A 4 -5.12 -14.55 14.14
N GLU A 5 -5.72 -15.24 15.11
CA GLU A 5 -5.24 -16.52 15.65
C GLU A 5 -5.63 -17.73 14.78
N ASN A 6 -6.67 -17.59 13.94
CA ASN A 6 -7.23 -18.68 13.14
C ASN A 6 -7.20 -18.40 11.62
N ASP A 7 -7.02 -17.12 11.22
CA ASP A 7 -7.07 -16.71 9.84
C ASP A 7 -5.68 -16.67 9.19
N VAL A 8 -5.56 -17.32 8.03
CA VAL A 8 -4.34 -17.28 7.20
C VAL A 8 -4.50 -16.23 6.12
N VAL A 9 -3.56 -15.28 6.06
CA VAL A 9 -3.49 -14.28 5.00
C VAL A 9 -2.43 -14.69 3.99
N VAL A 10 -2.85 -14.84 2.73
CA VAL A 10 -1.94 -15.09 1.60
C VAL A 10 -1.70 -13.77 0.88
N LEU A 11 -0.42 -13.42 0.72
CA LEU A 11 0.02 -12.22 0.00
C LEU A 11 0.62 -12.60 -1.36
N PHE A 12 0.80 -11.60 -2.22
CA PHE A 12 1.56 -11.72 -3.46
C PHE A 12 3.00 -12.16 -3.19
N ASN A 13 3.55 -13.03 -4.04
CA ASN A 13 4.87 -13.62 -3.85
C ASN A 13 5.83 -13.27 -5.00
N PRO A 14 6.60 -12.19 -4.88
CA PRO A 14 7.52 -11.75 -5.94
C PRO A 14 8.78 -12.61 -6.08
N TRP A 15 8.98 -13.63 -5.23
CA TRP A 15 10.05 -14.62 -5.37
C TRP A 15 9.65 -15.86 -6.20
N CYS A 16 8.35 -16.03 -6.46
CA CYS A 16 7.84 -17.16 -7.23
C CYS A 16 7.74 -16.79 -8.72
N GLU A 17 8.44 -17.52 -9.59
CA GLU A 17 8.43 -17.29 -11.05
C GLU A 17 7.03 -17.43 -11.68
N GLU A 18 6.14 -18.19 -11.05
CA GLU A 18 4.77 -18.38 -11.51
C GLU A 18 3.81 -17.27 -11.04
N ASP A 19 4.25 -16.40 -10.12
CA ASP A 19 3.43 -15.28 -9.67
C ASP A 19 3.52 -14.12 -10.66
N SER A 20 2.37 -13.50 -10.92
CA SER A 20 2.23 -12.29 -11.71
C SER A 20 3.10 -11.10 -11.25
N VAL A 21 3.52 -11.09 -9.97
CA VAL A 21 4.38 -10.03 -9.40
C VAL A 21 5.85 -10.42 -9.32
N TYR A 22 6.25 -11.52 -9.97
CA TYR A 22 7.63 -11.99 -9.94
C TYR A 22 8.63 -10.92 -10.39
N MET A 23 9.77 -10.84 -9.69
CA MET A 23 10.92 -10.08 -10.14
C MET A 23 12.15 -10.99 -10.26
N GLU A 24 12.76 -11.01 -11.45
CA GLU A 24 13.96 -11.80 -11.75
C GLU A 24 15.16 -11.40 -10.86
N LYS A 25 15.30 -10.10 -10.59
CA LYS A 25 16.37 -9.58 -9.73
C LYS A 25 15.95 -9.58 -8.27
N THR A 26 16.25 -10.66 -7.58
CA THR A 26 15.98 -10.80 -6.15
C THR A 26 16.70 -9.77 -5.28
N SER A 27 17.81 -9.18 -5.74
CA SER A 27 18.48 -8.05 -5.08
C SER A 27 17.59 -6.81 -4.97
N ASP A 28 16.70 -6.60 -5.93
CA ASP A 28 15.87 -5.41 -5.99
C ASP A 28 14.64 -5.56 -5.07
N LEU A 29 14.26 -6.80 -4.74
CA LEU A 29 13.18 -7.10 -3.80
C LEU A 29 13.47 -6.60 -2.38
N SER A 30 14.74 -6.53 -1.97
CA SER A 30 15.06 -5.93 -0.68
C SER A 30 14.67 -4.46 -0.64
N GLU A 31 14.79 -3.74 -1.76
CA GLU A 31 14.41 -2.34 -1.85
C GLU A 31 12.91 -2.16 -2.10
N TYR A 32 12.32 -2.93 -3.01
CA TYR A 32 10.93 -2.71 -3.42
C TYR A 32 9.89 -3.31 -2.47
N VAL A 33 10.23 -4.40 -1.76
CA VAL A 33 9.29 -5.16 -0.93
C VAL A 33 9.62 -5.03 0.56
N LEU A 34 10.88 -5.28 0.92
CA LEU A 34 11.28 -5.40 2.32
C LEU A 34 11.69 -4.06 2.97
N ASN A 35 12.10 -3.07 2.17
CA ASN A 35 12.53 -1.79 2.72
C ASN A 35 11.34 -0.95 3.17
N GLU A 36 11.27 -0.68 4.48
CA GLU A 36 10.25 0.15 5.12
C GLU A 36 10.61 1.64 5.17
N SER A 37 11.80 2.02 4.70
CA SER A 37 12.24 3.42 4.69
C SER A 37 12.66 3.85 3.29
N GLY A 38 12.12 4.97 2.82
CA GLY A 38 12.38 5.51 1.50
C GLY A 38 12.79 6.97 1.53
N ARG A 39 13.03 7.49 0.33
CA ARG A 39 13.23 8.91 0.09
C ARG A 39 12.26 9.36 -0.98
N ILE A 40 11.59 10.48 -0.74
CA ILE A 40 10.76 11.14 -1.73
C ILE A 40 11.51 12.38 -2.19
N PHE A 41 11.82 12.42 -3.47
CA PHE A 41 12.41 13.59 -4.12
C PHE A 41 11.31 14.55 -4.56
N TYR A 42 11.51 15.83 -4.34
CA TYR A 42 10.57 16.89 -4.72
C TYR A 42 11.32 18.19 -5.05
N GLY A 43 10.61 19.17 -5.58
CA GLY A 43 11.21 20.44 -6.01
C GLY A 43 11.23 20.56 -7.52
N THR A 44 12.21 21.28 -8.05
CA THR A 44 12.41 21.48 -9.49
C THR A 44 13.66 20.74 -9.95
N GLU A 45 13.84 20.58 -11.26
CA GLU A 45 15.05 19.97 -11.84
C GLU A 45 16.33 20.68 -11.38
N GLU A 46 16.25 22.00 -11.18
CA GLU A 46 17.36 22.85 -10.74
C GLU A 46 17.56 22.83 -9.22
N GLN A 47 16.55 22.43 -8.45
CA GLN A 47 16.60 22.37 -6.99
C GLN A 47 15.85 21.14 -6.48
N ILE A 48 16.56 20.02 -6.48
CA ILE A 48 16.07 18.75 -5.93
C ILE A 48 16.21 18.78 -4.42
N ALA A 49 15.08 18.67 -3.72
CA ALA A 49 15.01 18.42 -2.30
C ALA A 49 14.60 16.96 -2.05
N GLU A 50 15.06 16.42 -0.93
CA GLU A 50 14.69 15.07 -0.49
C GLU A 50 14.02 15.11 0.88
N ARG A 51 13.03 14.23 1.06
CA ARG A 51 12.42 13.97 2.36
C ARG A 51 12.53 12.49 2.66
N ALA A 52 13.09 12.16 3.82
CA ALA A 52 13.05 10.81 4.36
C ALA A 52 11.61 10.41 4.66
N TRP A 53 11.30 9.14 4.41
CA TRP A 53 9.95 8.63 4.46
C TRP A 53 9.90 7.25 5.09
N ASN A 54 8.97 7.04 6.01
CA ASN A 54 8.74 5.74 6.61
C ASN A 54 7.46 5.14 6.03
N TYR A 55 7.61 4.05 5.30
CA TYR A 55 6.53 3.28 4.71
C TYR A 55 5.75 2.49 5.77
N GLY A 56 6.46 1.93 6.76
CA GLY A 56 5.87 1.23 7.90
C GLY A 56 4.90 0.09 7.53
N GLN A 57 5.14 -0.62 6.43
CA GLN A 57 4.21 -1.65 5.96
C GLN A 57 4.09 -2.87 6.87
N PHE A 58 5.08 -3.13 7.73
CA PHE A 58 5.05 -4.23 8.70
C PHE A 58 4.58 -3.78 10.09
N GLU A 59 4.18 -2.51 10.25
CA GLU A 59 3.61 -2.01 11.50
C GLU A 59 2.27 -2.69 11.82
N PRO A 60 1.99 -2.96 13.11
CA PRO A 60 0.73 -3.58 13.53
C PRO A 60 -0.50 -2.79 13.05
N GLY A 61 -1.50 -3.48 12.50
CA GLY A 61 -2.75 -2.87 12.04
C GLY A 61 -2.72 -2.35 10.60
N VAL A 62 -1.56 -2.28 9.94
CA VAL A 62 -1.46 -1.79 8.56
C VAL A 62 -2.01 -2.82 7.56
N LEU A 63 -1.68 -4.11 7.75
CA LEU A 63 -2.21 -5.19 6.91
C LEU A 63 -3.74 -5.28 7.03
N GLU A 64 -4.27 -5.20 8.24
CA GLU A 64 -5.69 -5.24 8.56
C GLU A 64 -6.41 -4.03 7.94
N ALA A 65 -5.80 -2.84 8.01
CA ALA A 65 -6.33 -1.65 7.35
C ALA A 65 -6.36 -1.80 5.82
N CYS A 66 -5.32 -2.38 5.21
CA CYS A 66 -5.28 -2.68 3.77
C CYS A 66 -6.39 -3.66 3.36
N LEU A 67 -6.58 -4.75 4.10
CA LEU A 67 -7.66 -5.71 3.85
C LEU A 67 -9.05 -5.07 4.02
N PHE A 68 -9.22 -4.27 5.07
CA PHE A 68 -10.45 -3.52 5.32
C PHE A 68 -10.80 -2.57 4.16
N ILE A 69 -9.81 -1.92 3.55
CA ILE A 69 -10.01 -1.06 2.37
C ILE A 69 -10.56 -1.86 1.19
N LEU A 70 -9.99 -3.03 0.91
CA LEU A 70 -10.42 -3.90 -0.18
C LEU A 70 -11.85 -4.42 0.06
N ASP A 71 -12.16 -4.82 1.29
CA ASP A 71 -13.51 -5.22 1.70
C ASP A 71 -14.51 -4.07 1.53
N ARG A 72 -14.14 -2.86 1.97
CA ARG A 72 -15.04 -1.70 1.93
C ARG A 72 -15.38 -1.26 0.52
N ARG A 73 -14.47 -1.47 -0.43
CA ARG A 73 -14.71 -1.24 -1.86
C ARG A 73 -15.55 -2.31 -2.53
N GLY A 74 -15.89 -3.39 -1.81
CA GLY A 74 -16.66 -4.51 -2.34
C GLY A 74 -15.88 -5.28 -3.39
N MET A 75 -14.54 -5.30 -3.30
CA MET A 75 -13.72 -6.04 -4.24
C MET A 75 -13.96 -7.55 -4.03
N PRO A 76 -14.43 -8.27 -5.07
CA PRO A 76 -14.65 -9.71 -4.97
C PRO A 76 -13.36 -10.44 -4.55
N HIS A 77 -13.47 -11.44 -3.69
CA HIS A 77 -12.30 -12.19 -3.23
C HIS A 77 -11.52 -12.84 -4.39
N SER A 78 -12.23 -13.30 -5.43
CA SER A 78 -11.62 -13.85 -6.65
C SER A 78 -10.77 -12.85 -7.44
N ALA A 79 -11.04 -11.55 -7.31
CA ALA A 79 -10.29 -10.50 -8.00
C ALA A 79 -9.05 -10.03 -7.20
N ARG A 80 -8.91 -10.42 -5.93
CA ARG A 80 -7.79 -9.99 -5.07
C ARG A 80 -6.45 -10.62 -5.44
N GLY A 81 -6.46 -11.69 -6.24
CA GLY A 81 -5.25 -12.28 -6.81
C GLY A 81 -4.73 -11.55 -8.06
N ASP A 82 -5.42 -10.51 -8.55
CA ASP A 82 -4.93 -9.70 -9.67
C ASP A 82 -4.26 -8.43 -9.13
N PRO A 83 -2.92 -8.30 -9.25
CA PRO A 83 -2.19 -7.15 -8.74
C PRO A 83 -2.61 -5.83 -9.41
N VAL A 84 -3.03 -5.85 -10.68
CA VAL A 84 -3.48 -4.65 -11.41
C VAL A 84 -4.81 -4.16 -10.81
N MET A 85 -5.73 -5.07 -10.53
CA MET A 85 -7.01 -4.72 -9.93
C MET A 85 -6.85 -4.24 -8.49
N VAL A 86 -5.99 -4.89 -7.70
CA VAL A 86 -5.66 -4.43 -6.34
C VAL A 86 -5.06 -3.03 -6.39
N ALA A 87 -4.04 -2.79 -7.23
CA ALA A 87 -3.40 -1.48 -7.37
C ALA A 87 -4.39 -0.38 -7.78
N ARG A 88 -5.32 -0.68 -8.69
CA ARG A 88 -6.39 0.25 -9.11
C ARG A 88 -7.33 0.61 -7.97
N VAL A 89 -7.81 -0.38 -7.22
CA VAL A 89 -8.74 -0.16 -6.10
C VAL A 89 -8.07 0.69 -5.03
N VAL A 90 -6.82 0.36 -4.68
CA VAL A 90 -6.07 1.08 -3.66
C VAL A 90 -5.75 2.51 -4.12
N SER A 91 -5.29 2.72 -5.35
CA SER A 91 -5.03 4.06 -5.91
C SER A 91 -6.29 4.94 -5.93
N ALA A 92 -7.44 4.35 -6.27
CA ALA A 92 -8.71 5.06 -6.29
C ALA A 92 -9.22 5.44 -4.88
N MET A 93 -8.65 4.87 -3.82
CA MET A 93 -8.95 5.20 -2.42
C MET A 93 -8.03 6.29 -1.88
N VAL A 94 -6.79 6.36 -2.37
CA VAL A 94 -5.79 7.38 -2.01
C VAL A 94 -6.12 8.75 -2.63
N ARG A 95 -6.89 8.80 -3.71
CA ARG A 95 -7.30 10.06 -4.37
C ARG A 95 -8.18 10.91 -3.44
N LYS A 96 -7.68 12.09 -3.06
CA LYS A 96 -8.38 13.14 -2.31
C LYS A 96 -9.69 13.54 -3.02
N THR A 97 -10.83 13.07 -2.54
CA THR A 97 -12.10 13.72 -2.87
C THR A 97 -12.16 14.99 -2.04
N GLY A 98 -12.00 16.15 -2.68
CA GLY A 98 -12.03 17.48 -2.03
C GLY A 98 -13.38 17.88 -1.42
N GLU A 99 -14.30 16.93 -1.25
CA GLU A 99 -15.57 17.12 -0.59
C GLU A 99 -15.52 16.48 0.78
N LYS A 100 -16.03 17.19 1.79
CA LYS A 100 -16.17 16.72 3.19
C LYS A 100 -17.14 15.52 3.34
N THR A 101 -17.31 14.73 2.30
CA THR A 101 -18.19 13.56 2.25
C THR A 101 -17.42 12.41 1.60
N GLY A 102 -17.01 11.46 2.42
CA GLY A 102 -16.59 10.14 1.96
C GLY A 102 -15.18 9.78 2.40
N ILE A 103 -15.11 8.94 3.43
CA ILE A 103 -13.96 8.07 3.74
C ILE A 103 -12.79 8.74 4.49
N LEU A 104 -12.74 10.06 4.72
CA LEU A 104 -11.83 10.61 5.74
C LEU A 104 -12.48 10.71 7.14
N GLY A 105 -13.77 11.10 7.19
CA GLY A 105 -14.49 11.34 8.44
C GLY A 105 -15.03 10.09 9.16
N LYS A 106 -14.92 8.90 8.57
CA LYS A 106 -15.38 7.62 9.18
C LYS A 106 -14.25 6.71 9.64
N PHE A 107 -13.00 7.15 9.49
CA PHE A 107 -11.79 6.42 9.87
C PHE A 107 -11.13 7.09 11.07
N GLY A 108 -11.93 7.72 11.94
CA GLY A 108 -11.48 8.44 13.14
C GLY A 108 -10.57 7.59 14.03
N ASP A 109 -10.66 6.26 13.94
CA ASP A 109 -9.83 5.32 14.70
C ASP A 109 -8.60 4.79 13.93
N PHE A 110 -8.50 5.02 12.62
CA PHE A 110 -7.38 4.59 11.76
C PHE A 110 -6.68 5.77 11.06
N GLY A 111 -6.95 7.00 11.48
CA GLY A 111 -6.43 8.22 10.82
C GLY A 111 -4.91 8.24 10.67
N GLU A 112 -4.18 7.69 11.63
CA GLU A 112 -2.73 7.54 11.56
C GLU A 112 -2.31 6.46 10.55
N ASN A 113 -2.96 5.30 10.54
CA ASN A 113 -2.65 4.20 9.62
C ASN A 113 -3.08 4.49 8.17
N PHE A 114 -4.14 5.28 7.97
CA PHE A 114 -4.50 5.80 6.64
C PHE A 114 -3.53 6.85 6.13
N GLY A 115 -3.02 7.70 7.05
CA GLY A 115 -1.87 8.55 6.80
C GLY A 115 -0.69 7.70 6.31
N LYS A 116 -0.34 6.66 7.06
CA LYS A 116 0.73 5.70 6.68
C LYS A 116 0.48 4.97 5.37
N ILE A 117 -0.76 4.62 5.03
CA ILE A 117 -1.09 3.98 3.73
C ILE A 117 -0.96 5.00 2.59
N TRP A 118 -1.48 6.22 2.77
CA TRP A 118 -1.23 7.31 1.82
C TRP A 118 0.27 7.56 1.67
N GLU A 119 0.99 7.49 2.79
CA GLU A 119 2.43 7.68 2.81
C GLU A 119 3.14 6.54 2.05
N PHE A 120 2.83 5.29 2.37
CA PHE A 120 3.27 4.06 1.72
C PHE A 120 3.17 4.13 0.20
N TRP A 121 1.98 4.47 -0.32
CA TRP A 121 1.75 4.54 -1.77
C TRP A 121 2.42 5.75 -2.42
N GLY A 122 2.45 6.91 -1.75
CA GLY A 122 3.12 8.12 -2.26
C GLY A 122 4.60 7.89 -2.57
N GLY A 123 5.31 7.11 -1.76
CA GLY A 123 6.69 6.73 -2.06
C GLY A 123 6.85 5.44 -2.87
N LEU A 124 5.78 4.66 -3.11
CA LEU A 124 5.79 3.57 -4.10
C LEU A 124 5.84 4.13 -5.53
N TRP A 125 5.17 5.25 -5.81
CA TRP A 125 5.30 5.97 -7.09
C TRP A 125 6.71 6.55 -7.33
N GLY A 126 7.50 6.75 -6.27
CA GLY A 126 8.92 7.12 -6.38
C GLY A 126 9.87 5.93 -6.60
N LYS A 127 9.35 4.70 -6.52
CA LYS A 127 10.09 3.45 -6.73
C LYS A 127 9.90 2.86 -8.14
N ILE A 128 8.97 3.38 -8.94
CA ILE A 128 8.71 3.01 -10.35
C ILE A 128 9.29 4.09 -11.26
#